data_AF-A0A352VNR6-F1
#
_entry.id   AF-A0A352VNR6-F1
#
_cell.length_a   1.000
_cell.length_b   1.000
_cell.length_c   1.000
_cell.angle_alpha   90.00
_cell.angle_beta   90.00
_cell.angle_gamma   90.00
#
_symmetry.space_group_name_H-M   'P 1'
#
loop_
_entity.id
_entity.type
_entity.pdbx_description
1 polymer ?
#
loop_
_entity_poly.entity_id
_entity_poly.type
_entity_poly.pdbx_seq_one_letter_code
_entity_poly.pdbx_strand_id
1 'polypeptide(L)'
;MATADLKDLHIKKGGAGRFVPFVRTLAELVSGGVHVRLFHAKEPRPRFRKDFDKSPVLIESPHFERSLCPQMHMKVFLVDGKRAYVGSANLTGAGAGAKHPDRRNFEAGMLSDDPGAISQLMTALDRLYLGRTAGAVGFGSILEPGEPGRGP
;
A
#
# COMPACT_ATOMS: atom_id res chain seq x y z
N MET A 1 -3.78 -1.37 -1.83
CA MET A 1 -3.80 -0.64 -0.53
C MET A 1 -3.33 0.79 -0.73
N ALA A 2 -3.80 1.72 0.09
CA ALA A 2 -3.49 3.14 -0.01
C ALA A 2 -3.26 3.72 1.40
N THR A 3 -2.22 4.54 1.58
CA THR A 3 -1.88 5.17 2.87
C THR A 3 -1.30 6.57 2.67
N ALA A 4 -1.55 7.47 3.62
CA ALA A 4 -0.94 8.82 3.59
C ALA A 4 0.51 8.81 4.08
N ASP A 5 0.85 7.90 5.00
CA ASP A 5 2.18 7.77 5.58
C ASP A 5 2.59 6.30 5.58
N LEU A 6 3.83 6.03 5.17
CA LEU A 6 4.43 4.71 5.20
C LEU A 6 5.76 4.80 5.95
N LYS A 7 5.77 4.23 7.16
CA LYS A 7 6.95 4.19 8.03
C LYS A 7 7.47 2.77 8.17
N ASP A 8 8.45 2.64 9.05
CA ASP A 8 8.90 1.37 9.59
C ASP A 8 7.75 0.70 10.38
N LEU A 9 6.96 -0.11 9.66
CA LEU A 9 5.87 -0.91 10.20
C LEU A 9 6.38 -2.33 10.38
N HIS A 10 6.19 -2.85 11.59
CA HIS A 10 6.38 -4.26 11.85
C HIS A 10 5.04 -4.90 12.18
N ILE A 11 4.79 -6.06 11.59
CA ILE A 11 3.57 -6.84 11.79
C ILE A 11 3.86 -8.01 12.72
N LYS A 12 2.96 -8.25 13.67
CA LYS A 12 3.03 -9.42 14.53
C LYS A 12 2.74 -10.67 13.69
N LYS A 13 3.66 -11.64 13.67
CA LYS A 13 3.54 -12.89 12.93
C LYS A 13 3.73 -14.09 13.86
N GLY A 14 2.73 -14.97 13.94
CA GLY A 14 2.74 -16.18 14.79
C GLY A 14 2.37 -15.96 16.27
N GLY A 15 2.44 -17.03 17.06
CA GLY A 15 1.94 -17.09 18.44
C GLY A 15 2.81 -16.47 19.54
N ALA A 16 4.06 -16.07 19.25
CA ALA A 16 5.04 -15.71 20.29
C ALA A 16 5.64 -14.30 20.13
N GLY A 17 4.81 -13.27 19.94
CA GLY A 17 5.27 -11.86 20.00
C GLY A 17 6.31 -11.45 18.95
N ARG A 18 6.56 -12.29 17.94
CA ARG A 18 7.55 -12.01 16.89
C ARG A 18 6.97 -10.96 15.93
N PHE A 19 7.68 -9.85 15.84
CA PHE A 19 7.41 -8.80 14.87
C PHE A 19 8.33 -8.97 13.68
N VAL A 20 7.77 -8.87 12.46
CA VAL A 20 8.55 -8.89 11.21
C VAL A 20 8.33 -7.59 10.44
N PRO A 21 9.33 -7.09 9.70
CA PRO A 21 9.16 -5.92 8.86
C PRO A 21 8.00 -6.13 7.87
N PHE A 22 7.17 -5.12 7.68
CA PHE A 22 6.04 -5.20 6.75
C PHE A 22 6.48 -5.52 5.31
N VAL A 23 7.64 -5.01 4.90
CA VAL A 23 8.27 -5.35 3.62
C VAL A 23 8.43 -6.86 3.43
N ARG A 24 8.80 -7.59 4.49
CA ARG A 24 8.90 -9.05 4.43
C ARG A 24 7.54 -9.70 4.18
N THR A 25 6.49 -9.23 4.84
CA THR A 25 5.13 -9.74 4.60
C THR A 25 4.69 -9.50 3.16
N LEU A 26 4.99 -8.32 2.59
CA LEU A 26 4.73 -8.03 1.18
C LEU A 26 5.50 -8.98 0.26
N ALA A 27 6.79 -9.20 0.52
CA ALA A 27 7.62 -10.10 -0.26
C ALA A 27 7.08 -11.53 -0.25
N GLU A 28 6.67 -12.04 0.91
CA GLU A 28 6.08 -13.38 1.04
C GLU A 28 4.75 -13.50 0.28
N LEU A 29 3.90 -12.48 0.30
CA LEU A 29 2.65 -12.45 -0.47
C LEU A 29 2.93 -12.46 -1.98
N VAL A 30 3.83 -11.60 -2.44
CA VAL A 30 4.20 -11.47 -3.86
C VAL A 30 4.88 -12.74 -4.36
N SER A 31 5.77 -13.36 -3.57
CA SER A 31 6.36 -14.67 -3.87
C SER A 31 5.30 -15.79 -3.98
N GLY A 32 4.19 -15.67 -3.25
CA GLY A 32 3.05 -16.59 -3.33
C GLY A 32 2.09 -16.31 -4.48
N GLY A 33 2.40 -15.35 -5.37
CA GLY A 33 1.57 -14.99 -6.52
C GLY A 33 0.47 -13.96 -6.22
N VAL A 34 0.46 -13.36 -5.02
CA VAL A 34 -0.50 -12.30 -4.69
C VAL A 34 -0.09 -10.99 -5.34
N HIS A 35 -1.00 -10.40 -6.11
CA HIS A 35 -0.81 -9.06 -6.67
C HIS A 35 -1.01 -7.99 -5.60
N VAL A 36 -0.03 -7.11 -5.45
CA VAL A 36 -0.07 -6.01 -4.49
C VAL A 36 0.15 -4.69 -5.20
N ARG A 37 -0.83 -3.79 -5.07
CA ARG A 37 -0.69 -2.37 -5.40
C ARG A 37 -0.59 -1.53 -4.14
N LEU A 38 0.47 -0.75 -4.00
CA LEU A 38 0.73 0.12 -2.84
C LEU A 38 0.80 1.60 -3.28
N PHE A 39 -0.24 2.36 -2.94
CA PHE A 39 -0.26 3.81 -3.11
C PHE A 39 0.17 4.51 -1.82
N HIS A 40 1.11 5.47 -1.93
CA HIS A 40 1.61 6.24 -0.79
C HIS A 40 1.82 7.71 -1.15
N ALA A 41 1.72 8.61 -0.17
CA ALA A 41 1.77 10.06 -0.42
C ALA A 41 3.17 10.65 -0.51
N LYS A 42 4.14 9.99 0.09
CA LYS A 42 5.51 10.49 0.27
C LYS A 42 6.46 9.32 0.24
N GLU A 43 7.65 9.55 -0.30
CA GLU A 43 8.66 8.50 -0.37
C GLU A 43 8.87 7.85 1.02
N PRO A 44 8.87 6.50 1.11
CA PRO A 44 8.93 5.82 2.39
C PRO A 44 10.21 6.18 3.18
N ARG A 45 10.10 6.11 4.50
CA ARG A 45 11.23 6.45 5.38
C ARG A 45 12.44 5.55 5.12
N PRO A 46 13.68 6.03 5.39
CA PRO A 46 14.91 5.32 5.03
C PRO A 46 14.99 3.86 5.47
N ARG A 47 14.41 3.49 6.63
CA ARG A 47 14.39 2.08 7.09
C ARG A 47 13.52 1.19 6.19
N PHE A 48 12.32 1.63 5.85
CA PHE A 48 11.46 0.90 4.92
C PHE A 48 12.19 0.69 3.59
N ARG A 49 12.82 1.75 3.06
CA ARG A 49 13.59 1.68 1.81
C ARG A 49 14.75 0.67 1.90
N LYS A 50 15.55 0.73 2.98
CA LYS A 50 16.64 -0.24 3.20
C LYS A 50 16.19 -1.69 3.23
N ASP A 51 15.00 -1.98 3.74
CA ASP A 51 14.45 -3.35 3.72
C ASP A 51 13.86 -3.69 2.35
N PHE A 52 13.24 -2.72 1.68
CA PHE A 52 12.70 -2.85 0.32
C PHE A 52 13.81 -3.14 -0.70
N ASP A 53 14.91 -2.39 -0.65
CA ASP A 53 16.06 -2.50 -1.56
C ASP A 53 16.77 -3.87 -1.46
N LYS A 54 16.51 -4.63 -0.39
CA LYS A 54 17.02 -6.00 -0.19
C LYS A 54 16.09 -7.08 -0.71
N SER A 55 14.96 -6.72 -1.32
CA SER A 55 13.92 -7.64 -1.74
C SER A 55 13.78 -7.65 -3.27
N PRO A 56 14.57 -8.47 -3.98
CA PRO A 56 14.49 -8.58 -5.45
C PRO A 56 13.06 -8.89 -5.92
N VAL A 57 12.34 -9.75 -5.20
CA VAL A 57 10.94 -10.09 -5.54
C VAL A 57 10.01 -8.88 -5.54
N LEU A 58 10.22 -7.89 -4.68
CA LEU A 58 9.40 -6.67 -4.68
C LEU A 58 9.84 -5.65 -5.73
N ILE A 59 11.08 -5.76 -6.23
CA ILE A 59 11.65 -4.85 -7.23
C ILE A 59 11.33 -5.36 -8.65
N GLU A 60 11.41 -6.67 -8.86
CA GLU A 60 11.42 -7.30 -10.17
C GLU A 60 10.08 -7.97 -10.55
N SER A 61 9.25 -8.32 -9.56
CA SER A 61 8.01 -9.05 -9.83
C SER A 61 6.94 -8.14 -10.46
N PRO A 62 6.27 -8.58 -11.54
CA PRO A 62 5.11 -7.86 -12.09
C PRO A 62 3.90 -7.90 -11.14
N HIS A 63 3.95 -8.70 -10.07
CA HIS A 63 2.89 -8.78 -9.07
C HIS A 63 3.00 -7.67 -8.00
N PHE A 64 4.04 -6.83 -8.02
CA PHE A 64 4.18 -5.73 -7.07
C PHE A 64 4.26 -4.38 -7.80
N GLU A 65 3.32 -3.49 -7.48
CA GLU A 65 3.30 -2.12 -7.97
C GLU A 65 3.34 -1.14 -6.80
N ARG A 66 4.22 -0.13 -6.88
CA ARG A 66 4.31 0.96 -5.89
C ARG A 66 4.18 2.30 -6.59
N SER A 67 3.25 3.13 -6.10
CA SER A 67 2.92 4.42 -6.73
C SER A 67 2.92 5.55 -5.71
N LEU A 68 3.65 6.64 -6.03
CA LEU A 68 3.71 7.86 -5.23
C LEU A 68 2.62 8.84 -5.70
N CYS A 69 1.61 9.09 -4.87
CA CYS A 69 0.54 10.04 -5.14
C CYS A 69 0.51 11.13 -4.06
N PRO A 70 1.08 12.33 -4.27
CA PRO A 70 1.23 13.35 -3.23
C PRO A 70 -0.06 13.75 -2.49
N GLN A 71 -1.23 13.69 -3.13
CA GLN A 71 -2.52 13.97 -2.48
C GLN A 71 -3.16 12.75 -1.80
N MET A 72 -2.48 11.60 -1.76
CA MET A 72 -3.00 10.40 -1.13
C MET A 72 -3.20 10.63 0.37
N HIS A 73 -4.46 10.71 0.82
CA HIS A 73 -4.77 10.79 2.25
C HIS A 73 -5.66 9.64 2.75
N MET A 74 -6.10 8.76 1.86
CA MET A 74 -6.85 7.56 2.22
C MET A 74 -6.00 6.61 3.06
N LYS A 75 -6.64 5.87 3.99
CA LYS A 75 -6.03 4.70 4.64
C LYS A 75 -6.94 3.50 4.41
N VAL A 76 -6.61 2.74 3.38
CA VAL A 76 -7.47 1.71 2.82
C VAL A 76 -6.68 0.43 2.55
N PHE A 77 -7.26 -0.68 3.00
CA PHE A 77 -6.90 -2.03 2.58
C PHE A 77 -8.07 -2.62 1.82
N LEU A 78 -7.80 -3.20 0.66
CA LEU A 78 -8.77 -3.94 -0.13
C LEU A 78 -8.10 -5.24 -0.53
N VAL A 79 -8.75 -6.35 -0.22
CA VAL A 79 -8.22 -7.71 -0.40
C VAL A 79 -9.20 -8.50 -1.26
N ASP A 80 -8.68 -9.02 -2.37
CA ASP A 80 -9.36 -9.92 -3.33
C ASP A 80 -10.70 -9.42 -3.88
N GLY A 81 -11.00 -8.12 -3.78
CA GLY A 81 -12.33 -7.59 -4.11
C GLY A 81 -13.45 -8.15 -3.23
N LYS A 82 -13.13 -8.60 -2.01
CA LYS A 82 -14.08 -9.23 -1.09
C LYS A 82 -14.15 -8.58 0.28
N ARG A 83 -13.04 -7.99 0.74
CA ARG A 83 -12.97 -7.32 2.04
C ARG A 83 -12.21 -6.03 1.93
N ALA A 84 -12.66 -5.03 2.67
CA ALA A 84 -11.98 -3.77 2.80
C ALA A 84 -11.97 -3.26 4.22
N TYR A 85 -10.84 -2.68 4.61
CA TYR A 85 -10.73 -1.82 5.78
C TYR A 85 -10.54 -0.38 5.31
N VAL A 86 -11.34 0.53 5.85
CA VAL A 86 -11.22 1.98 5.64
C VAL A 86 -11.19 2.65 6.99
N GLY A 87 -10.22 3.52 7.25
CA GLY A 87 -10.14 4.18 8.55
C GLY A 87 -9.12 5.30 8.63
N SER A 88 -8.75 5.67 9.85
CA SER A 88 -7.78 6.72 10.15
C SER A 88 -6.34 6.21 10.28
N ALA A 89 -6.16 4.91 10.55
CA ALA A 89 -4.85 4.31 10.82
C ALA A 89 -3.95 4.23 9.58
N ASN A 90 -2.82 4.96 9.60
CA ASN A 90 -1.77 4.82 8.59
C ASN A 90 -0.94 3.54 8.79
N LEU A 91 -0.19 3.14 7.75
CA LEU A 91 0.76 2.02 7.81
C LEU A 91 2.04 2.36 8.58
N THR A 92 1.88 2.42 9.89
CA THR A 92 2.95 2.72 10.85
C THR A 92 2.75 1.86 12.10
N GLY A 93 3.81 1.58 12.86
CA GLY A 93 3.67 0.85 14.12
C GLY A 93 2.67 1.50 15.10
N ALA A 94 2.54 2.84 15.09
CA ALA A 94 1.54 3.54 15.91
C ALA A 94 0.10 3.26 15.45
N GLY A 95 -0.15 3.34 14.13
CA GLY A 95 -1.47 3.08 13.55
C GLY A 95 -1.88 1.60 13.61
N ALA A 96 -0.91 0.69 13.56
CA ALA A 96 -1.13 -0.76 13.74
C ALA A 96 -1.25 -1.19 15.21
N GLY A 97 -1.27 -0.24 16.17
CA GLY A 97 -1.45 -0.54 17.59
C GLY A 97 -0.24 -1.16 18.29
N ALA A 98 0.98 -1.06 17.73
CA ALA A 98 2.20 -1.61 18.32
C ALA A 98 2.77 -0.76 19.48
N LYS A 99 2.11 0.34 19.84
CA LYS A 99 2.46 1.17 21.02
C LYS A 99 1.71 0.69 22.26
N HIS A 100 2.28 0.97 23.43
CA HIS A 100 1.63 0.75 24.73
C HIS A 100 0.18 1.31 24.73
N PRO A 101 -0.79 0.66 25.39
CA PRO A 101 -2.18 1.12 25.45
C PRO A 101 -2.33 2.61 25.77
N ASP A 102 -1.51 3.14 26.66
CA ASP A 102 -1.55 4.56 27.08
C ASP A 102 -0.83 5.53 26.13
N ARG A 103 -0.19 5.02 25.07
CA ARG A 103 0.63 5.80 24.12
C ARG A 103 0.23 5.59 22.66
N ARG A 104 -0.78 4.75 22.39
CA ARG A 104 -1.28 4.50 21.03
C ARG A 104 -2.20 5.64 20.59
N ASN A 105 -2.31 5.80 19.27
CA ASN A 105 -3.27 6.74 18.71
C ASN A 105 -4.69 6.20 18.93
N PHE A 106 -5.66 7.11 19.09
CA PHE A 106 -7.06 6.76 18.88
C PHE A 106 -7.29 6.67 17.38
N GLU A 107 -7.73 5.51 16.92
CA GLU A 107 -8.00 5.25 15.51
C GLU A 107 -9.42 4.73 15.38
N ALA A 108 -10.10 5.12 14.30
CA ALA A 108 -11.40 4.59 13.93
C ALA A 108 -11.30 3.96 12.54
N GLY A 109 -12.06 2.89 12.32
CA GLY A 109 -12.12 2.25 11.02
C GLY A 109 -13.29 1.31 10.92
N MET A 110 -13.67 1.02 9.69
CA MET A 110 -14.71 0.08 9.32
C MET A 110 -14.07 -1.05 8.52
N LEU A 111 -14.31 -2.28 8.95
CA LEU A 111 -14.09 -3.47 8.15
C LEU A 111 -15.42 -3.83 7.51
N SER A 112 -15.43 -4.02 6.19
CA SER A 112 -16.63 -4.35 5.42
C SER A 112 -16.34 -5.47 4.42
N ASP A 113 -17.33 -6.33 4.25
CA ASP A 113 -17.46 -7.31 3.16
C ASP A 113 -18.74 -7.08 2.34
N ASP A 114 -19.40 -5.93 2.51
CA ASP A 114 -20.58 -5.55 1.73
C ASP A 114 -20.20 -5.36 0.25
N PRO A 115 -20.78 -6.12 -0.69
CA PRO A 115 -20.39 -6.06 -2.10
C PRO A 115 -20.56 -4.68 -2.73
N GLY A 116 -21.57 -3.91 -2.30
CA GLY A 116 -21.83 -2.56 -2.81
C GLY A 116 -20.71 -1.60 -2.41
N ALA A 117 -20.34 -1.57 -1.13
CA ALA A 117 -19.23 -0.78 -0.61
C ALA A 117 -17.89 -1.18 -1.24
N ILE A 118 -17.64 -2.49 -1.40
CA ILE A 118 -16.41 -2.99 -2.03
C ILE A 118 -16.33 -2.54 -3.49
N SER A 119 -17.40 -2.67 -4.27
CA SER A 119 -17.43 -2.26 -5.68
C SER A 119 -17.17 -0.75 -5.85
N GLN A 120 -17.78 0.09 -5.00
CA GLN A 120 -17.55 1.53 -5.02
C GLN A 120 -16.09 1.87 -4.69
N LEU A 121 -15.51 1.19 -3.69
CA LEU A 121 -14.13 1.42 -3.28
C LEU A 121 -13.13 0.95 -4.34
N MET A 122 -13.35 -0.20 -4.98
CA MET A 122 -12.55 -0.67 -6.12
C MET A 122 -12.57 0.37 -7.24
N THR A 123 -13.76 0.85 -7.61
CA THR A 123 -13.93 1.86 -8.65
C THR A 123 -13.16 3.15 -8.33
N ALA A 124 -13.19 3.59 -7.06
CA ALA A 124 -12.45 4.76 -6.63
C ALA A 124 -10.91 4.55 -6.73
N LEU A 125 -10.42 3.40 -6.30
CA LEU A 125 -8.99 3.05 -6.38
C LEU A 125 -8.52 2.86 -7.84
N ASP A 126 -9.34 2.30 -8.71
CA ASP A 126 -9.03 2.13 -10.13
C ASP A 126 -8.96 3.47 -10.85
N ARG A 127 -9.90 4.39 -10.55
CA ARG A 127 -9.85 5.76 -11.08
C ARG A 127 -8.58 6.49 -10.64
N LEU A 128 -8.13 6.28 -9.41
CA LEU A 128 -6.87 6.81 -8.94
C LEU A 128 -5.70 6.21 -9.72
N TYR A 129 -5.65 4.88 -9.83
CA TYR A 129 -4.58 4.15 -10.52
C TYR A 129 -4.42 4.58 -11.99
N LEU A 130 -5.55 4.72 -12.69
CA LEU A 130 -5.61 5.12 -14.09
C LEU A 130 -5.40 6.63 -14.32
N GLY A 131 -5.15 7.42 -13.28
CA GLY A 131 -4.99 8.89 -13.40
C GLY A 131 -6.28 9.62 -13.76
N ARG A 132 -7.44 9.00 -13.53
CA ARG A 132 -8.76 9.56 -13.83
C ARG A 132 -9.35 10.34 -12.67
N THR A 133 -8.52 10.67 -11.68
CA THR A 133 -8.89 11.49 -10.51
C THR A 133 -8.16 12.82 -10.64
N ALA A 134 -8.87 13.94 -10.49
CA ALA A 134 -8.27 15.27 -10.57
C ALA A 134 -7.10 15.41 -9.58
N GLY A 135 -5.92 15.80 -10.07
CA GLY A 135 -4.69 15.92 -9.28
C GLY A 135 -3.85 14.63 -9.17
N ALA A 136 -4.39 13.46 -9.53
CA ALA A 136 -3.62 12.23 -9.60
C ALA A 136 -2.82 12.19 -10.92
N VAL A 137 -1.50 11.98 -10.82
CA VAL A 137 -0.68 11.63 -11.99
C VAL A 137 -1.03 10.18 -12.34
N GLY A 138 -1.36 9.90 -13.60
CA GLY A 138 -1.68 8.53 -14.04
C GLY A 138 -0.52 7.58 -13.79
N PHE A 139 -0.77 6.53 -13.00
CA PHE A 139 0.26 5.55 -12.62
C PHE A 139 0.38 4.40 -13.64
N GLY A 140 -0.65 4.22 -14.47
CA GLY A 140 -0.71 3.14 -15.45
C GLY A 140 0.10 3.34 -16.74
N SER A 141 0.67 4.53 -17.00
CA SER A 141 1.39 4.83 -18.25
C SER A 141 2.92 4.75 -18.16
N ILE A 142 3.48 4.25 -17.03
CA ILE A 142 4.94 4.15 -16.82
C ILE A 142 5.50 2.77 -17.24
N LEU A 143 4.68 1.89 -17.83
CA LEU A 143 5.09 0.54 -18.27
C LEU A 143 5.24 0.38 -19.80
N GLU A 144 5.12 1.44 -20.59
CA GLU A 144 5.49 1.36 -22.01
C GLU A 144 7.00 1.63 -22.14
N PRO A 145 7.82 0.65 -22.59
CA PRO A 145 9.21 0.93 -22.94
C PRO A 145 9.21 1.96 -24.07
N GLY A 146 9.78 3.14 -23.80
CA GLY A 146 9.78 4.26 -24.74
C GLY A 146 10.26 3.84 -26.12
N GLU A 147 9.47 4.12 -27.15
CA GLU A 147 9.92 4.07 -28.53
C GLU A 147 11.10 5.05 -28.71
N PRO A 148 12.19 4.62 -29.37
CA PRO A 148 13.32 5.49 -29.60
C PRO A 148 12.97 6.52 -30.69
N GLY A 149 12.82 7.76 -30.26
CA GLY A 149 13.21 8.95 -31.01
C GLY A 149 12.33 9.36 -32.19
N ARG A 150 11.81 10.59 -32.11
CA ARG A 150 11.90 11.53 -33.22
C ARG A 150 11.95 12.96 -32.67
N GLY A 151 13.10 13.60 -32.87
CA GLY A 151 13.21 15.07 -32.86
C GLY A 151 12.38 15.67 -34.00
N PRO A 152 12.27 17.00 -34.01
CA PRO A 152 13.35 17.83 -34.55
C PRO A 152 14.25 18.48 -33.49
#